data_AF-A0AAP2HLH8-F1
#
_entry.id   AF-A0AAP2HLH8-F1
#
_cell.length_a   1.000
_cell.length_b   1.000
_cell.length_c   1.000
_cell.angle_alpha   90.00
_cell.angle_beta   90.00
_cell.angle_gamma   90.00
#
_symmetry.space_group_name_H-M   'P 1'
#
loop_
_entity.id
_entity.type
_entity.pdbx_description
1 polymer ?
#
loop_
_entity_poly.entity_id
_entity_poly.type
_entity_poly.pdbx_seq_one_letter_code
_entity_poly.pdbx_strand_id
1 'polypeptide(L)'
;MPASARRVFKTKWFHKAARKAGIVDAELCRAVRELARGQGVDLGGNVWKKRLDGNRRRAIVLGRIEQAWVFVFLFAKCDRDDIDERELRVFRQLAVDFGHRTDGDLATLIALDELVEICNG
;
A
#
# COMPACT_ATOMS: atom_id res chain seq x y z
N MET A 1 -10.44 13.77 -19.81
CA MET A 1 -10.29 12.80 -18.71
C MET A 1 -8.93 12.11 -18.86
N PRO A 2 -7.82 12.60 -18.29
CA PRO A 2 -6.62 11.78 -18.18
C PRO A 2 -6.63 11.11 -16.79
N ALA A 3 -6.10 9.92 -16.57
CA ALA A 3 -5.63 8.85 -17.42
C ALA A 3 -5.48 7.64 -16.47
N SER A 4 -5.58 6.44 -17.01
CA SER A 4 -5.47 5.15 -16.34
C SER A 4 -4.07 4.83 -15.77
N ALA A 5 -3.49 5.76 -15.03
CA ALA A 5 -2.22 5.59 -14.34
C ALA A 5 -2.51 5.01 -12.94
N ARG A 6 -2.09 3.77 -12.68
CA ARG A 6 -2.11 3.16 -11.34
C ARG A 6 -1.13 3.93 -10.45
N ARG A 7 -1.60 5.00 -9.81
CA ARG A 7 -0.81 5.80 -8.88
C ARG A 7 -0.48 4.95 -7.66
N VAL A 8 0.77 4.99 -7.23
CA VAL A 8 1.26 4.22 -6.10
C VAL A 8 1.78 5.18 -5.06
N PHE A 9 1.26 5.03 -3.85
CA PHE A 9 1.59 5.82 -2.69
C PHE A 9 2.11 4.92 -1.58
N LYS A 10 2.88 5.52 -0.68
CA LYS A 10 3.28 4.93 0.59
C LYS A 10 3.06 5.94 1.70
N THR A 11 2.63 5.50 2.87
CA THR A 11 2.53 6.40 4.03
C THR A 11 3.93 6.82 4.50
N LYS A 12 4.02 7.96 5.17
CA LYS A 12 5.26 8.44 5.80
C LYS A 12 5.89 7.38 6.70
N TRP A 13 5.07 6.69 7.49
CA TRP A 13 5.52 5.58 8.33
C TRP A 13 6.08 4.43 7.49
N PHE A 14 5.35 4.01 6.44
CA PHE A 14 5.80 2.94 5.56
C PHE A 14 7.10 3.31 4.85
N HIS A 15 7.25 4.57 4.42
CA HIS A 15 8.49 5.06 3.81
C HIS A 15 9.69 4.87 4.73
N LYS A 16 9.57 5.25 6.01
CA LYS A 16 10.62 5.05 7.01
C LYS A 16 10.90 3.57 7.24
N ALA A 17 9.86 2.74 7.36
CA ALA A 17 9.99 1.30 7.57
C ALA A 17 10.66 0.60 6.37
N ALA A 18 10.23 0.91 5.14
CA ALA A 18 10.78 0.39 3.90
C ALA A 18 12.26 0.78 3.75
N ARG A 19 12.59 2.05 4.00
CA ARG A 19 13.99 2.53 3.97
C ARG A 19 14.88 1.79 4.97
N LYS A 20 14.40 1.55 6.19
CA LYS A 20 15.13 0.77 7.21
C LYS A 20 15.29 -0.70 6.80
N ALA A 21 14.31 -1.24 6.07
CA ALA A 21 14.36 -2.60 5.54
C ALA A 21 15.15 -2.74 4.23
N GLY A 22 15.64 -1.64 3.64
CA GLY A 22 16.34 -1.67 2.35
C GLY A 22 15.42 -1.90 1.14
N ILE A 23 14.10 -1.75 1.32
CA ILE A 23 13.12 -1.93 0.24
C ILE A 23 13.10 -0.65 -0.62
N VAL A 24 13.46 -0.80 -1.89
CA VAL A 24 13.50 0.30 -2.86
C VAL A 24 12.15 0.51 -3.55
N ASP A 25 11.90 1.73 -4.00
CA ASP A 25 10.62 2.10 -4.62
C ASP A 25 10.35 1.28 -5.90
N ALA A 26 11.39 0.92 -6.66
CA ALA A 26 11.25 0.05 -7.83
C ALA A 26 10.63 -1.33 -7.50
N GLU A 27 10.96 -1.89 -6.33
CA GLU A 27 10.39 -3.14 -5.85
C GLU A 27 8.92 -2.96 -5.47
N LEU A 28 8.58 -1.88 -4.77
CA LEU A 28 7.19 -1.56 -4.40
C LEU A 28 6.30 -1.38 -5.64
N CYS A 29 6.80 -0.70 -6.67
CA CYS A 29 6.06 -0.51 -7.91
C CYS A 29 5.88 -1.82 -8.69
N ARG A 30 6.88 -2.70 -8.67
CA ARG A 30 6.72 -4.07 -9.20
C ARG A 30 5.69 -4.84 -8.38
N ALA A 31 5.73 -4.75 -7.06
CA ALA A 31 4.80 -5.43 -6.18
C ALA A 31 3.34 -5.01 -6.43
N VAL A 32 3.08 -3.72 -6.68
CA VAL A 32 1.76 -3.23 -7.10
C VAL A 32 1.35 -3.79 -8.46
N ARG A 33 2.25 -3.83 -9.45
CA ARG A 33 1.95 -4.46 -10.77
C ARG A 33 1.56 -5.93 -10.64
N GLU A 34 2.17 -6.64 -9.70
CA GLU A 34 1.82 -8.02 -9.38
C GLU A 34 0.47 -8.10 -8.65
N LEU A 35 0.21 -7.25 -7.66
CA LEU A 35 -1.10 -7.15 -6.98
C LEU A 35 -2.25 -6.85 -7.95
N ALA A 36 -2.01 -5.95 -8.89
CA ALA A 36 -2.88 -5.61 -9.99
C ALA A 36 -3.24 -6.78 -10.92
N ARG A 37 -2.43 -7.84 -10.93
CA ARG A 37 -2.66 -9.09 -11.66
C ARG A 37 -3.24 -10.19 -10.76
N GLY A 38 -3.64 -9.84 -9.54
CA GLY A 38 -4.11 -10.80 -8.53
C GLY A 38 -3.00 -11.60 -7.86
N GLN A 39 -1.72 -11.25 -8.07
CA GLN A 39 -0.58 -11.96 -7.47
C GLN A 39 -0.29 -11.44 -6.06
N GLY A 40 -1.26 -11.62 -5.16
CA GLY A 40 -1.18 -11.28 -3.74
C GLY A 40 -2.22 -12.07 -2.95
N VAL A 41 -2.23 -11.87 -1.63
CA VAL A 41 -3.29 -12.41 -0.78
C VAL A 41 -4.33 -11.31 -0.60
N ASP A 42 -5.51 -11.50 -1.17
CA ASP A 42 -6.65 -10.63 -0.90
C ASP A 42 -7.17 -10.91 0.51
N LEU A 43 -7.15 -9.90 1.36
CA LEU A 43 -7.67 -9.96 2.74
C LEU A 43 -9.10 -9.41 2.82
N GLY A 44 -9.70 -9.01 1.70
CA GLY A 44 -11.04 -8.47 1.57
C GLY A 44 -11.15 -6.99 1.95
N GLY A 45 -12.17 -6.32 1.42
CA GLY A 45 -12.41 -4.88 1.66
C GLY A 45 -11.34 -3.98 1.03
N ASN A 46 -10.81 -4.39 -0.13
CA ASN A 46 -9.68 -3.75 -0.83
C ASN A 46 -8.34 -3.75 -0.06
N VAL A 47 -8.18 -4.62 0.93
CA VAL A 47 -6.93 -4.80 1.66
C VAL A 47 -6.18 -6.00 1.08
N TRP A 48 -4.91 -5.81 0.73
CA TRP A 48 -4.06 -6.82 0.14
C TRP A 48 -2.81 -7.04 0.99
N LYS A 49 -2.39 -8.29 1.12
CA LYS A 49 -1.11 -8.67 1.71
C LYS A 49 -0.15 -9.10 0.61
N LYS A 50 1.03 -8.45 0.57
CA LYS A 50 2.09 -8.70 -0.41
C LYS A 50 3.40 -9.04 0.29
N ARG A 51 4.10 -10.03 -0.26
CA ARG A 51 5.46 -10.42 0.18
C ARG A 51 6.47 -9.54 -0.54
N LEU A 52 7.43 -8.99 0.21
CA LEU A 52 8.53 -8.14 -0.25
C LEU A 52 9.87 -8.70 0.28
N ASP A 53 10.98 -8.14 -0.22
CA ASP A 53 12.35 -8.46 0.20
C ASP A 53 12.62 -9.96 0.19
N GLY A 54 12.34 -10.62 -0.94
CA GLY A 54 12.54 -12.07 -1.07
C GLY A 54 11.78 -12.90 -0.02
N ASN A 55 10.56 -12.49 0.36
CA ASN A 55 9.71 -13.14 1.37
C ASN A 55 10.16 -12.95 2.83
N ARG A 56 11.05 -12.00 3.11
CA ARG A 56 11.45 -11.62 4.48
C ARG A 56 10.47 -10.65 5.13
N ARG A 57 9.81 -9.83 4.32
CA ARG A 57 8.90 -8.76 4.75
C ARG A 57 7.51 -8.93 4.15
N ARG A 58 6.51 -8.48 4.87
CA ARG A 58 5.10 -8.47 4.44
C ARG A 58 4.57 -7.05 4.52
N ALA A 59 3.99 -6.60 3.42
CA ALA A 59 3.35 -5.31 3.33
C ALA A 59 1.83 -5.48 3.26
N ILE A 60 1.12 -4.60 3.96
CA ILE A 60 -0.31 -4.37 3.77
C ILE A 60 -0.47 -3.20 2.82
N VAL A 61 -1.25 -3.44 1.77
CA VAL A 61 -1.50 -2.51 0.68
C VAL A 61 -3.00 -2.31 0.56
N LEU A 62 -3.43 -1.06 0.60
CA LEU A 62 -4.80 -0.70 0.31
C LEU A 62 -4.92 -0.46 -1.19
N GLY A 63 -5.79 -1.21 -1.84
CA GLY A 63 -6.16 -0.97 -3.23
C GLY A 63 -7.34 -0.03 -3.30
N ARG A 64 -7.35 0.86 -4.28
CA ARG A 64 -8.57 1.48 -4.80
C ARG A 64 -8.82 0.88 -6.16
N ILE A 65 -10.03 0.38 -6.36
CA ILE A 65 -10.49 -0.20 -7.62
C ILE A 65 -10.13 0.77 -8.75
N GLU A 66 -9.21 0.33 -9.61
CA GLU A 66 -8.74 0.96 -10.85
C GLU A 66 -8.03 2.32 -10.78
N GLN A 67 -7.67 2.85 -9.60
CA GLN A 67 -7.14 4.22 -9.50
C GLN A 67 -5.83 4.36 -8.72
N ALA A 68 -5.72 3.77 -7.52
CA ALA A 68 -4.61 4.04 -6.62
C ALA A 68 -4.25 2.84 -5.74
N TRP A 69 -2.99 2.74 -5.34
CA TRP A 69 -2.51 1.75 -4.37
C TRP A 69 -1.73 2.47 -3.27
N VAL A 70 -1.99 2.13 -2.02
CA VAL A 70 -1.35 2.77 -0.87
C VAL A 70 -0.72 1.73 0.04
N PHE A 71 0.60 1.77 0.19
CA PHE A 71 1.32 0.98 1.18
C PHE A 71 1.15 1.61 2.57
N VAL A 72 0.51 0.90 3.48
CA VAL A 72 0.18 1.42 4.82
C VAL A 72 0.97 0.79 5.95
N PHE A 73 1.34 -0.48 5.82
CA PHE A 73 2.00 -1.21 6.90
C PHE A 73 3.03 -2.23 6.39
N LEU A 74 4.09 -2.45 7.16
CA LEU A 74 5.23 -3.33 6.84
C LEU A 74 5.68 -4.06 8.10
N PHE A 75 5.76 -5.38 8.06
CA PHE A 75 6.23 -6.21 9.18
C PHE A 75 7.17 -7.31 8.68
N ALA A 76 8.14 -7.72 9.52
CA ALA A 76 8.98 -8.87 9.20
C ALA A 76 8.28 -10.17 9.54
N LYS A 77 8.62 -11.23 8.79
CA LYS A 77 8.14 -12.58 9.08
C LYS A 77 8.50 -13.06 10.48
N CYS A 78 9.68 -12.67 10.98
CA CYS A 78 10.12 -13.02 12.33
C CYS A 78 9.32 -12.31 13.43
N ASP A 79 8.76 -11.14 13.14
CA ASP A 79 7.98 -10.37 14.11
C ASP A 79 6.53 -10.86 14.16
N ARG A 80 5.94 -11.19 13.00
CA ARG A 80 4.56 -11.66 12.90
C ARG A 80 4.28 -12.40 11.59
N ASP A 81 3.52 -13.50 11.67
CA ASP A 81 3.18 -14.28 10.48
C ASP A 81 1.95 -13.75 9.73
N ASP A 82 0.96 -13.27 10.48
CA ASP A 82 -0.32 -12.75 9.97
C ASP A 82 -0.88 -11.58 10.79
N ILE A 83 -1.70 -10.76 10.16
CA ILE A 83 -2.47 -9.72 10.86
C ILE A 83 -3.71 -10.34 11.50
N ASP A 84 -4.08 -9.88 12.69
CA ASP A 84 -5.31 -10.39 13.33
C ASP A 84 -6.57 -9.75 12.74
N GLU A 85 -7.74 -10.29 13.07
CA GLU A 85 -9.01 -9.75 12.57
C GLU A 85 -9.32 -8.33 13.06
N ARG A 86 -8.82 -7.92 14.24
CA ARG A 86 -9.06 -6.57 14.78
C ARG A 86 -8.28 -5.56 13.94
N GLU A 87 -7.01 -5.83 13.66
CA GLU A 87 -6.17 -5.04 12.77
C GLU A 87 -6.72 -5.02 11.35
N LEU A 88 -7.16 -6.17 10.83
CA LEU A 88 -7.76 -6.25 9.51
C LEU A 88 -9.01 -5.37 9.41
N ARG A 89 -9.86 -5.34 10.44
CA ARG A 89 -11.02 -4.42 10.49
C ARG A 89 -10.58 -2.95 10.41
N VAL A 90 -9.53 -2.56 11.13
CA VAL A 90 -8.96 -1.21 11.06
C VAL A 90 -8.44 -0.90 9.65
N PHE A 91 -7.71 -1.83 9.02
CA PHE A 91 -7.21 -1.63 7.65
C PHE A 91 -8.34 -1.56 6.61
N ARG A 92 -9.42 -2.32 6.80
CA ARG A 92 -10.60 -2.24 5.92
C ARG A 92 -11.31 -0.90 6.07
N GLN A 93 -11.47 -0.40 7.29
CA GLN A 93 -12.03 0.93 7.52
C GLN A 93 -11.14 1.99 6.85
N LEU A 94 -9.83 1.88 7.03
CA LEU A 94 -8.88 2.76 6.38
C LEU A 94 -8.96 2.69 4.85
N ALA A 95 -9.15 1.49 4.28
CA ALA A 95 -9.36 1.30 2.84
C ALA A 95 -10.62 1.99 2.33
N VAL A 96 -11.71 1.93 3.10
CA VAL A 96 -12.96 2.64 2.79
C VAL A 96 -12.73 4.16 2.85
N ASP A 97 -12.12 4.65 3.93
CA ASP A 97 -11.83 6.08 4.10
C ASP A 97 -10.93 6.61 2.97
N PHE A 98 -9.90 5.84 2.57
CA PHE A 98 -9.06 6.18 1.41
C PHE A 98 -9.81 6.04 0.08
N GLY A 99 -10.74 5.09 -0.04
CA GLY A 99 -11.60 4.93 -1.21
C GLY A 99 -12.53 6.13 -1.44
N HIS A 100 -12.95 6.80 -0.36
CA HIS A 100 -13.76 8.02 -0.41
C HIS A 100 -12.95 9.30 -0.70
N ARG A 101 -11.63 9.28 -0.48
CA ARG A 101 -10.77 10.44 -0.73
C ARG A 101 -10.67 10.76 -2.23
N THR A 102 -10.76 12.04 -2.55
CA THR A 102 -10.57 12.55 -3.91
C THR A 102 -9.08 12.76 -4.21
N ASP A 103 -8.74 13.01 -5.48
CA ASP A 103 -7.36 13.38 -5.85
C ASP A 103 -6.87 14.63 -5.11
N GLY A 104 -7.77 15.56 -4.78
CA GLY A 104 -7.45 16.75 -3.98
C GLY A 104 -7.08 16.40 -2.53
N ASP A 105 -7.77 15.43 -1.94
CA ASP A 105 -7.44 14.93 -0.59
C ASP A 105 -6.10 14.21 -0.59
N LEU A 106 -5.82 13.41 -1.62
CA LEU A 106 -4.52 12.76 -1.79
C LEU A 106 -3.41 13.79 -1.99
N ALA A 107 -3.62 14.81 -2.82
CA ALA A 107 -2.68 15.92 -3.00
C ALA A 107 -2.41 16.67 -1.69
N THR A 108 -3.44 16.87 -0.86
CA THR A 108 -3.28 17.47 0.46
C THR A 108 -2.44 16.59 1.37
N LEU A 109 -2.67 15.29 1.41
CA LEU A 109 -1.86 14.35 2.19
C LEU A 109 -0.39 14.28 1.72
N ILE A 110 -0.15 14.45 0.42
CA ILE A 110 1.20 14.56 -0.14
C ILE A 110 1.85 15.88 0.30
N ALA A 111 1.12 17.00 0.23
CA ALA A 111 1.60 18.30 0.69
C ALA A 111 1.90 18.32 2.19
N LEU A 112 1.16 17.53 2.98
CA LEU A 112 1.38 17.33 4.41
C LEU A 112 2.49 16.33 4.73
N ASP A 113 3.16 15.75 3.73
CA ASP A 113 4.20 14.72 3.90
C ASP A 113 3.72 13.49 4.71
N GLU A 114 2.41 13.19 4.60
CA GLU A 114 1.77 12.00 5.16
C GLU A 114 1.72 10.86 4.13
N LEU A 115 1.64 11.21 2.85
CA LEU A 115 1.76 10.29 1.72
C LEU A 115 2.93 10.68 0.81
N VAL A 116 3.62 9.66 0.31
CA VAL A 116 4.68 9.82 -0.68
C VAL A 116 4.27 9.04 -1.92
N GLU A 117 4.16 9.74 -3.03
CA GLU A 117 3.93 9.14 -4.34
C GLU A 117 5.24 8.56 -4.89
N ILE A 118 5.22 7.31 -5.36
CA ILE A 118 6.42 6.60 -5.83
C ILE A 118 6.37 6.18 -7.28
N CYS A 119 5.18 5.91 -7.81
CA CYS A 119 5.02 5.55 -9.20
C CYS A 119 3.67 6.06 -9.70
N ASN A 120 3.72 6.80 -10.78
CA ASN A 120 2.58 7.13 -11.61
C ASN A 120 2.81 6.41 -12.93
N GLY A 121 1.87 5.54 -13.30
CA GLY A 121 1.93 4.79 -14.54
C GLY A 121 2.06 5.68 -15.77
#